data_AF-A0A7X6XIZ1-F1
#
_entry.id   AF-A0A7X6XIZ1-F1
#
_cell.length_a   1.000
_cell.length_b   1.000
_cell.length_c   1.000
_cell.angle_alpha   90.00
_cell.angle_beta   90.00
_cell.angle_gamma   90.00
#
_symmetry.space_group_name_H-M   'P 1'
#
loop_
_entity.id
_entity.type
_entity.pdbx_description
1 polymer ?
#
loop_
_entity_poly.entity_id
_entity_poly.type
_entity_poly.pdbx_seq_one_letter_code
_entity_poly.pdbx_strand_id
1 'polypeptide(L)'
;RWFVGDVKEVSALADTLVFNYAVDDSSSTLLRFASGAHGYVDAFFCVPDASVLSRLEIYGSRGSILAEGTIGQSSGGTMVAYLEEGERGYDAQQAREAAQVKPQPITATPVNPYTGEIEYLSRCIETRQAPTLNSLEEGLQTLAVAEAAYRSARTGTREAL
;
A
#
# COMPACT_ATOMS: atom_id res chain seq x y z
N ARG A 1 3.21 -4.55 2.90
CA ARG A 1 4.39 -5.29 3.42
C ARG A 1 5.66 -4.47 3.25
N TRP A 2 6.08 -4.17 2.01
CA TRP A 2 7.27 -3.35 1.68
C TRP A 2 7.58 -2.16 2.61
N PHE A 3 6.59 -1.32 2.91
CA PHE A 3 6.81 -0.10 3.71
C PHE A 3 6.81 -0.30 5.23
N VAL A 4 6.04 -1.26 5.74
CA VAL A 4 5.65 -1.31 7.18
C VAL A 4 5.79 -2.71 7.80
N GLY A 5 6.43 -3.62 7.07
CA GLY A 5 6.74 -4.99 7.50
C GLY A 5 5.60 -5.98 7.29
N ASP A 6 5.68 -7.09 8.03
CA ASP A 6 4.78 -8.23 7.87
C ASP A 6 3.37 -7.96 8.40
N VAL A 7 2.39 -8.55 7.74
CA VAL A 7 0.99 -8.54 8.19
C VAL A 7 0.78 -9.68 9.18
N LYS A 8 0.05 -9.43 10.26
CA LYS A 8 -0.33 -10.43 11.28
C LYS A 8 -1.81 -10.77 11.29
N GLU A 9 -2.67 -9.81 10.93
CA GLU A 9 -4.11 -10.04 10.90
C GLU A 9 -4.73 -9.35 9.68
N VAL A 10 -5.79 -9.97 9.15
CA VAL A 10 -6.56 -9.47 8.01
C VAL A 10 -8.05 -9.51 8.34
N SER A 11 -8.78 -8.48 7.94
CA SER A 11 -10.25 -8.47 7.91
C SER A 11 -10.69 -7.87 6.58
N ALA A 12 -11.56 -8.53 5.83
CA ALA A 12 -11.92 -8.07 4.48
C ALA A 12 -13.41 -8.21 4.17
N LEU A 13 -13.87 -7.37 3.23
CA LEU A 13 -15.08 -7.54 2.44
C LEU A 13 -14.64 -7.79 0.99
N ALA A 14 -15.29 -8.72 0.30
CA ALA A 14 -15.04 -9.01 -1.10
C ALA A 14 -16.34 -9.49 -1.75
N ASP A 15 -16.77 -8.78 -2.80
CA ASP A 15 -18.07 -8.96 -3.42
C ASP A 15 -18.00 -8.76 -4.94
N THR A 16 -18.99 -9.27 -5.66
CA THR A 16 -19.26 -8.91 -7.06
C THR A 16 -20.45 -7.94 -7.07
N LEU A 17 -20.19 -6.64 -7.19
CA LEU A 17 -21.19 -5.58 -6.99
C LEU A 17 -21.81 -5.08 -8.29
N VAL A 18 -21.04 -5.00 -9.39
CA VAL A 18 -21.50 -4.35 -10.63
C VAL A 18 -21.55 -5.32 -11.79
N PHE A 19 -20.53 -6.15 -11.95
CA PHE A 19 -20.45 -7.09 -13.06
C PHE A 19 -21.08 -8.44 -12.71
N ASN A 20 -21.17 -9.32 -13.72
CA ASN A 20 -21.68 -10.68 -13.54
C ASN A 20 -20.55 -11.70 -13.78
N TYR A 21 -19.46 -11.55 -13.01
CA TYR A 21 -18.32 -12.48 -13.03
C TYR A 21 -18.50 -13.56 -11.97
N ALA A 22 -17.76 -14.66 -12.13
CA ALA A 22 -17.68 -15.71 -11.12
C ALA A 22 -16.72 -15.36 -9.94
N VAL A 23 -16.10 -14.19 -10.00
CA VAL A 23 -15.11 -13.66 -9.04
C VAL A 23 -15.54 -12.27 -8.58
N ASP A 24 -14.94 -11.80 -7.49
CA ASP A 24 -15.15 -10.45 -6.97
C ASP A 24 -14.70 -9.38 -7.97
N ASP A 25 -15.41 -8.25 -7.97
CA ASP A 25 -15.01 -7.01 -8.66
C ASP A 25 -14.76 -5.85 -7.67
N SER A 26 -14.86 -6.14 -6.37
CA SER A 26 -14.72 -5.21 -5.27
C SER A 26 -14.09 -5.87 -4.05
N SER A 27 -13.16 -5.17 -3.40
CA SER A 27 -12.53 -5.60 -2.17
C SER A 27 -12.15 -4.40 -1.29
N SER A 28 -12.47 -4.50 0.00
CA SER A 28 -12.02 -3.59 1.06
C SER A 28 -11.32 -4.42 2.14
N THR A 29 -10.01 -4.26 2.28
CA THR A 29 -9.19 -5.09 3.15
C THR A 29 -8.47 -4.27 4.22
N LEU A 30 -8.71 -4.60 5.49
CA LEU A 30 -8.00 -4.06 6.64
C LEU A 30 -6.88 -5.00 7.09
N LEU A 31 -5.73 -4.42 7.41
CA LEU A 31 -4.51 -5.12 7.79
C LEU A 31 -4.03 -4.64 9.16
N ARG A 32 -3.54 -5.57 9.99
CA ARG A 32 -2.68 -5.26 11.15
C ARG A 32 -1.28 -5.77 10.87
N PHE A 33 -0.29 -4.91 11.02
CA PHE A 33 1.12 -5.27 10.85
C PHE A 33 1.76 -5.73 12.16
N ALA A 34 2.84 -6.50 12.06
CA ALA A 34 3.64 -6.95 13.21
C ALA A 34 4.23 -5.77 14.00
N SER A 35 4.46 -4.64 13.34
CA SER A 35 4.89 -3.37 13.93
C SER A 35 3.81 -2.68 14.76
N GLY A 36 2.56 -3.15 14.71
CA GLY A 36 1.40 -2.51 15.34
C GLY A 36 0.69 -1.49 14.44
N ALA A 37 1.29 -1.12 13.30
CA ALA A 37 0.66 -0.27 12.30
C ALA A 37 -0.61 -0.92 11.73
N HIS A 38 -1.54 -0.09 11.27
CA HIS A 38 -2.73 -0.54 10.54
C HIS A 38 -2.60 -0.15 9.08
N GLY A 39 -3.23 -0.94 8.20
CA GLY A 39 -3.33 -0.65 6.79
C GLY A 39 -4.74 -0.85 6.28
N TYR A 40 -5.05 -0.15 5.20
CA TYR A 40 -6.24 -0.34 4.42
C TYR A 40 -5.82 -0.46 2.96
N VAL A 41 -6.35 -1.47 2.26
CA VAL A 41 -6.13 -1.72 0.85
C VAL A 41 -7.49 -1.91 0.21
N ASP A 42 -7.79 -1.12 -0.81
CA ASP A 42 -8.94 -1.33 -1.66
C ASP A 42 -8.53 -1.76 -3.07
N ALA A 43 -9.40 -2.55 -3.69
CA ALA A 43 -9.26 -2.96 -5.08
C ALA A 43 -10.66 -3.10 -5.69
N PHE A 44 -10.99 -2.20 -6.62
CA PHE A 44 -12.30 -2.16 -7.24
C PHE A 44 -12.15 -2.15 -8.76
N PHE A 45 -12.39 -3.30 -9.39
CA PHE A 45 -12.42 -3.41 -10.85
C PHE A 45 -13.72 -2.85 -11.44
N CYS A 46 -14.72 -2.59 -10.58
CA CYS A 46 -15.99 -1.99 -10.95
C CYS A 46 -16.03 -0.45 -10.92
N VAL A 47 -14.90 0.21 -10.63
CA VAL A 47 -14.78 1.68 -10.69
C VAL A 47 -14.11 2.07 -12.01
N PRO A 48 -14.66 3.04 -12.79
CA PRO A 48 -14.06 3.46 -14.04
C PRO A 48 -12.63 4.00 -13.86
N ASP A 49 -11.70 3.59 -14.73
CA ASP A 49 -10.28 3.99 -14.68
C ASP A 49 -10.08 5.50 -14.57
N ALA A 50 -10.88 6.29 -15.31
CA ALA A 50 -10.81 7.75 -15.29
C ALA A 50 -11.17 8.39 -13.93
N SER A 51 -11.73 7.60 -13.01
CA SER A 51 -12.08 8.00 -11.64
C SER A 51 -11.13 7.46 -10.58
N VAL A 52 -10.09 6.71 -10.97
CA VAL A 52 -9.11 6.10 -10.06
C VAL A 52 -7.82 6.93 -10.05
N LEU A 53 -7.43 7.40 -8.86
CA LEU A 53 -6.21 8.20 -8.67
C LEU A 53 -5.00 7.39 -8.20
N SER A 54 -5.18 6.09 -7.92
CA SER A 54 -4.15 5.18 -7.38
C SER A 54 -3.37 5.78 -6.22
N ARG A 55 -4.09 6.05 -5.12
CA ARG A 55 -3.55 6.73 -3.94
C ARG A 55 -2.69 5.79 -3.09
N LEU A 56 -1.59 6.34 -2.59
CA LEU A 56 -0.82 5.79 -1.48
C LEU A 56 -0.70 6.85 -0.39
N GLU A 57 -1.15 6.51 0.81
CA GLU A 57 -1.12 7.41 1.95
C GLU A 57 -0.38 6.72 3.10
N ILE A 58 0.61 7.40 3.67
CA ILE A 58 1.39 6.92 4.82
C ILE A 58 1.30 7.96 5.92
N TYR A 59 0.83 7.53 7.08
CA TYR A 59 0.66 8.37 8.26
C TYR A 59 1.58 7.90 9.39
N GLY A 60 2.31 8.84 9.97
CA GLY A 60 3.18 8.62 11.12
C GLY A 60 2.98 9.68 12.19
N SER A 61 3.65 9.50 13.33
CA SER A 61 3.54 10.40 14.47
C SER A 61 4.06 11.82 14.23
N ARG A 62 4.80 12.05 13.14
CA ARG A 62 5.39 13.35 12.78
C ARG A 62 4.94 13.88 11.42
N GLY A 63 3.86 13.33 10.88
CA GLY A 63 3.33 13.79 9.60
C GLY A 63 2.82 12.68 8.70
N SER A 64 2.70 13.03 7.42
CA SER A 64 2.18 12.14 6.39
C SER A 64 2.88 12.33 5.05
N ILE A 65 2.79 11.30 4.21
CA ILE A 65 3.12 11.35 2.79
C ILE A 65 1.88 10.93 2.02
N LEU A 66 1.45 11.79 1.09
CA LEU A 66 0.33 11.53 0.20
C LEU A 66 0.86 11.43 -1.23
N ALA A 67 0.48 10.37 -1.93
CA ALA A 67 0.93 10.10 -3.27
C ALA A 67 -0.23 9.71 -4.18
N GLU A 68 -0.19 10.16 -5.43
CA GLU A 68 -1.17 9.84 -6.47
C GLU A 68 -0.46 9.33 -7.72
N GLY A 69 -1.01 8.29 -8.34
CA GLY A 69 -0.46 7.69 -9.57
C GLY A 69 0.92 7.03 -9.39
N THR A 70 1.35 6.77 -8.15
CA THR A 70 2.63 6.11 -7.82
C THR A 70 2.51 4.59 -7.68
N ILE A 71 1.28 4.09 -7.60
CA ILE A 71 0.96 2.66 -7.68
C ILE A 71 0.29 2.41 -9.02
N GLY A 72 0.91 1.61 -9.88
CA GLY A 72 0.34 1.25 -11.17
C GLY A 72 1.41 0.95 -12.20
N GLN A 73 0.99 1.00 -13.47
CA GLN A 73 1.83 0.65 -14.62
C GLN A 73 2.71 1.81 -15.12
N SER A 74 2.44 3.03 -14.66
CA SER A 74 3.20 4.22 -15.06
C SER A 74 4.45 4.38 -14.19
N SER A 75 5.50 4.98 -14.74
CA SER A 75 6.77 5.21 -14.04
C SER A 75 6.75 6.46 -13.15
N GLY A 76 5.60 7.11 -12.98
CA GLY A 76 5.49 8.48 -12.46
C GLY A 76 4.59 8.60 -11.24
N GLY A 77 3.88 9.73 -11.16
CA GLY A 77 3.03 10.10 -10.05
C GLY A 77 3.52 11.35 -9.34
N THR A 78 2.74 11.79 -8.36
CA THR A 78 3.06 12.94 -7.51
C THR A 78 3.13 12.48 -6.06
N MET A 79 3.98 13.13 -5.29
CA MET A 79 4.14 12.87 -3.87
C MET A 79 4.33 14.18 -3.12
N VAL A 80 3.62 14.33 -2.01
CA VAL A 80 3.71 15.50 -1.12
C VAL A 80 3.82 15.01 0.32
N ALA A 81 4.82 15.53 1.02
CA ALA A 81 4.98 15.33 2.45
C ALA A 81 4.39 16.49 3.24
N TYR A 82 3.79 16.17 4.38
CA TYR A 82 3.41 17.12 5.42
C TYR A 82 4.13 16.69 6.69
N LEU A 83 5.29 17.28 6.96
CA LEU A 83 6.15 16.90 8.09
C LEU A 83 6.17 17.99 9.16
N GLU A 84 5.95 17.60 10.42
CA GLU A 84 6.07 18.51 11.55
C GLU A 84 7.55 18.80 11.87
N GLU A 85 7.85 20.07 12.11
CA GLU A 85 9.15 20.50 12.63
C GLU A 85 9.16 20.44 14.16
N GLY A 86 10.01 19.57 14.72
CA GLY A 86 10.21 19.40 16.17
C GLY A 86 9.24 18.41 16.83
N GLU A 87 9.48 18.09 18.11
CA GLU A 87 8.53 17.30 18.91
C GLU A 87 7.43 18.22 19.46
N ARG A 88 6.27 18.22 18.83
CA ARG A 88 5.05 18.78 19.41
C ARG A 88 4.24 17.67 20.05
N GLY A 89 3.86 17.86 21.31
CA GLY A 89 2.88 16.99 21.95
C GLY A 89 1.52 17.11 21.27
N TYR A 90 0.64 16.13 21.49
CA TYR A 90 -0.73 16.16 20.97
C TYR A 90 -1.50 17.39 21.50
N ASP A 91 -1.90 18.30 20.62
CA ASP A 91 -2.72 19.46 20.95
C ASP A 91 -4.21 19.11 20.84
N ALA A 92 -4.86 18.92 22.00
CA ALA A 92 -6.28 18.57 22.09
C ALA A 92 -7.22 19.67 21.57
N GLN A 93 -6.75 20.91 21.37
CA GLN A 93 -7.59 22.00 20.87
C GLN A 93 -7.84 21.91 19.35
N GLN A 94 -7.12 21.05 18.62
CA GLN A 94 -7.29 20.84 17.17
C GLN A 94 -7.30 22.14 16.34
N ALA A 95 -6.63 23.19 16.80
CA ALA A 95 -6.56 24.48 16.12
C ALA A 95 -5.67 24.36 14.86
N ARG A 96 -6.26 23.89 13.75
CA ARG A 96 -5.58 23.67 12.46
C ARG A 96 -4.89 24.91 11.90
N GLU A 97 -5.26 26.10 12.38
CA GLU A 97 -4.75 27.38 11.90
C GLU A 97 -3.36 27.74 12.48
N ALA A 98 -2.98 27.22 13.65
CA ALA A 98 -1.75 27.65 14.35
C ALA A 98 -0.48 26.87 13.94
N ALA A 99 -0.62 25.72 13.27
CA ALA A 99 0.49 24.87 12.84
C ALA A 99 0.29 24.42 11.39
N GLN A 100 0.31 25.37 10.44
CA GLN A 100 0.24 25.04 9.02
C GLN A 100 1.55 24.37 8.57
N VAL A 101 1.61 23.05 8.70
CA VAL A 101 2.64 22.23 8.05
C VAL A 101 2.55 22.49 6.55
N LYS A 102 3.60 23.08 5.99
CA LYS A 102 3.64 23.39 4.56
C LYS A 102 3.79 22.10 3.76
N PRO A 103 3.09 21.95 2.63
CA PRO A 103 3.30 20.84 1.72
C PRO A 103 4.72 20.89 1.16
N GLN A 104 5.42 19.76 1.22
CA GLN A 104 6.77 19.60 0.70
C GLN A 104 6.74 18.59 -0.46
N PRO A 105 6.87 19.03 -1.72
CA PRO A 105 6.93 18.10 -2.85
C PRO A 105 8.12 17.14 -2.68
N ILE A 106 7.87 15.84 -2.87
CA ILE A 106 8.92 14.83 -2.90
C ILE A 106 9.27 14.57 -4.36
N THR A 107 10.53 14.80 -4.73
CA THR A 107 11.04 14.51 -6.07
C THR A 107 11.85 13.22 -6.05
N ALA A 108 11.48 12.28 -6.90
CA ALA A 108 12.25 11.07 -7.19
C ALA A 108 12.44 10.96 -8.71
N THR A 109 13.55 10.39 -9.16
CA THR A 109 13.74 10.09 -10.58
C THR A 109 12.84 8.92 -10.98
N PRO A 110 11.91 9.10 -11.94
CA PRO A 110 11.10 8.02 -12.47
C PRO A 110 11.95 6.85 -12.95
N VAL A 111 11.60 5.64 -12.54
CA VAL A 111 12.17 4.39 -13.07
C VAL A 111 11.04 3.61 -13.71
N ASN A 112 11.25 3.08 -14.92
CA ASN A 112 10.30 2.17 -15.52
C ASN A 112 10.28 0.87 -14.70
N PRO A 113 9.15 0.52 -14.04
CA PRO A 113 9.13 -0.61 -13.12
C PRO A 113 9.39 -1.94 -13.84
N TYR A 114 8.91 -2.09 -15.08
CA TYR A 114 9.11 -3.31 -15.88
C TYR A 114 10.56 -3.48 -16.30
N THR A 115 11.21 -2.40 -16.77
CA THR A 115 12.64 -2.43 -17.09
C THR A 115 13.46 -2.71 -15.83
N GLY A 116 13.14 -2.04 -14.73
CA GLY A 116 13.84 -2.21 -13.46
C GLY A 116 13.76 -3.64 -12.92
N GLU A 117 12.61 -4.31 -13.03
CA GLU A 117 12.45 -5.70 -12.62
C GLU A 117 13.30 -6.66 -13.46
N ILE A 118 13.31 -6.49 -14.78
CA ILE A 118 14.13 -7.33 -15.70
C ILE A 118 15.61 -7.09 -15.45
N GLU A 119 16.05 -5.84 -15.30
CA GLU A 119 17.44 -5.49 -14.99
C GLU A 119 17.87 -6.05 -13.62
N TYR A 120 16.98 -6.01 -12.64
CA TYR A 120 17.23 -6.59 -11.31
C TYR A 120 17.48 -8.10 -11.42
N LEU A 121 16.58 -8.83 -12.08
CA LEU A 121 16.74 -10.26 -12.29
C LEU A 121 18.02 -10.60 -13.09
N SER A 122 18.28 -9.84 -14.16
CA SER A 122 19.47 -10.03 -15.00
C SER A 122 20.75 -9.90 -14.18
N ARG A 123 20.83 -8.86 -13.35
CA ARG A 123 21.97 -8.65 -12.44
C ARG A 123 22.12 -9.77 -11.42
N CYS A 124 21.03 -10.28 -10.83
CA CYS A 124 21.08 -11.44 -9.93
C CYS A 124 21.69 -12.67 -10.62
N ILE A 125 21.35 -12.93 -11.89
CA ILE A 125 21.90 -14.04 -12.68
C ILE A 125 23.39 -13.81 -12.95
N GLU A 126 23.78 -12.62 -13.41
CA GLU A 126 25.17 -12.26 -13.72
C GLU A 126 26.09 -12.36 -12.50
N THR A 127 25.62 -11.86 -11.34
CA THR A 127 26.40 -11.87 -10.09
C THR A 127 26.27 -13.19 -9.33
N ARG A 128 25.43 -14.12 -9.79
CA ARG A 128 25.10 -15.39 -9.11
C ARG A 128 24.62 -15.18 -7.68
N GLN A 129 23.80 -14.15 -7.48
CA GLN A 129 23.17 -13.84 -6.20
C GLN A 129 21.66 -14.08 -6.30
N ALA A 130 21.08 -14.72 -5.29
CA ALA A 130 19.64 -14.92 -5.23
C ALA A 130 18.91 -13.57 -5.10
N PRO A 131 17.72 -13.42 -5.69
CA PRO A 131 16.90 -12.23 -5.50
C PRO A 131 16.45 -12.12 -4.03
N THR A 132 16.58 -10.92 -3.49
CA THR A 132 16.18 -10.53 -2.13
C THR A 132 14.86 -9.77 -2.10
N LEU A 133 14.52 -9.03 -3.16
CA LEU A 133 13.31 -8.21 -3.25
C LEU A 133 12.08 -9.04 -3.60
N ASN A 134 12.22 -9.87 -4.64
CA ASN A 134 11.16 -10.75 -5.15
C ASN A 134 11.52 -12.21 -4.82
N SER A 135 11.79 -12.48 -3.54
CA SER A 135 12.14 -13.83 -3.09
C SER A 135 10.89 -14.74 -3.08
N LEU A 136 11.12 -16.07 -3.02
CA LEU A 136 10.03 -17.04 -2.87
C LEU A 136 9.19 -16.75 -1.61
N GLU A 137 9.87 -16.45 -0.50
CA GLU A 137 9.26 -16.14 0.79
C GLU A 137 8.33 -14.92 0.68
N GLU A 138 8.80 -13.85 0.04
CA GLU A 138 8.01 -12.63 -0.19
C GLU A 138 6.74 -12.90 -1.02
N GLY A 139 6.85 -13.75 -2.04
CA GLY A 139 5.73 -14.18 -2.86
C GLY A 139 4.70 -15.00 -2.06
N LEU A 140 5.16 -15.99 -1.29
CA LEU A 140 4.30 -16.83 -0.46
C LEU A 140 3.57 -16.03 0.62
N GLN A 141 4.26 -15.09 1.27
CA GLN A 141 3.65 -14.24 2.30
C GLN A 141 2.60 -13.28 1.69
N THR A 142 2.85 -12.76 0.49
CA THR A 142 1.86 -11.93 -0.21
C THR A 142 0.61 -12.75 -0.59
N LEU A 143 0.80 -13.98 -1.07
CA LEU A 143 -0.31 -14.89 -1.36
C LEU A 143 -1.10 -15.24 -0.09
N ALA A 144 -0.43 -15.52 1.03
CA ALA A 144 -1.07 -15.84 2.30
C ALA A 144 -2.00 -14.70 2.78
N VAL A 145 -1.59 -13.44 2.60
CA VAL A 145 -2.42 -12.26 2.89
C VAL A 145 -3.70 -12.26 2.03
N ALA A 146 -3.57 -12.49 0.72
CA ALA A 146 -4.71 -12.53 -0.19
C ALA A 146 -5.68 -13.67 0.16
N GLU A 147 -5.18 -14.87 0.44
CA GLU A 147 -6.01 -16.00 0.85
C GLU A 147 -6.72 -15.74 2.19
N ALA A 148 -6.04 -15.09 3.14
CA ALA A 148 -6.63 -14.68 4.41
C ALA A 148 -7.74 -13.64 4.19
N ALA A 149 -7.57 -12.68 3.28
CA ALA A 149 -8.63 -11.74 2.91
C ALA A 149 -9.88 -12.48 2.39
N TYR A 150 -9.71 -13.45 1.48
CA TYR A 150 -10.82 -14.27 0.99
C TYR A 150 -11.46 -15.16 2.05
N ARG A 151 -10.68 -15.73 2.99
CA ARG A 151 -11.26 -16.44 4.15
C ARG A 151 -12.09 -15.49 5.00
N SER A 152 -11.53 -14.35 5.37
CA SER A 152 -12.19 -13.32 6.18
C SER A 152 -13.51 -12.84 5.56
N ALA A 153 -13.51 -12.54 4.26
CA ALA A 153 -14.72 -12.09 3.56
C ALA A 153 -15.83 -13.15 3.58
N ARG A 154 -15.48 -14.44 3.45
CA ARG A 154 -16.46 -15.55 3.47
C ARG A 154 -17.03 -15.83 4.86
N THR A 155 -16.22 -15.70 5.90
CA THR A 155 -16.60 -16.07 7.28
C THR A 155 -17.09 -14.88 8.11
N GLY A 156 -16.78 -13.65 7.69
CA GLY A 156 -16.98 -12.44 8.49
C GLY A 156 -16.06 -12.36 9.71
N THR A 157 -15.01 -13.18 9.78
CA THR A 157 -14.07 -13.23 10.91
C THR A 157 -12.74 -12.59 10.57
N ARG A 158 -12.03 -12.12 11.59
CA ARG A 158 -10.64 -11.72 11.45
C ARG A 158 -9.74 -12.94 11.31
N GLU A 159 -8.85 -12.94 10.33
CA GLU A 159 -7.92 -14.02 10.05
C GLU A 159 -6.51 -13.65 10.51
N ALA A 160 -5.82 -14.57 11.18
CA ALA A 160 -4.41 -14.43 11.50
C ALA A 160 -3.53 -15.00 10.37
N LEU A 161 -2.30 -14.51 10.28
CA LEU A 161 -1.25 -15.00 9.38
C LEU A 161 -0.13 -15.70 10.14
#